data_AF-A0A2D7ZI96-F1
#
_entry.id   AF-A0A2D7ZI96-F1
#
_cell.length_a   1.000
_cell.length_b   1.000
_cell.length_c   1.000
_cell.angle_alpha   90.00
_cell.angle_beta   90.00
_cell.angle_gamma   90.00
#
_symmetry.space_group_name_H-M   'P 1'
#
loop_
_entity.id
_entity.type
_entity.pdbx_description
1 polymer ?
#
loop_
_entity_poly.entity_id
_entity_poly.type
_entity_poly.pdbx_seq_one_letter_code
_entity_poly.pdbx_strand_id
1 'polypeptide(L)'
;MAFVSDNRPHTLGDLIVITGTIANSDQEAELGDFLTEVLMVTAVSNNGGAGGAPLTASIDTTSATKVRFADPGANGGRLMVFGKR
;
A
#
# COMPACT_ATOMS: atom_id res chain seq x y z
N MET A 1 -1.97 -28.70 -4.55
CA MET A 1 -1.09 -27.71 -3.88
C MET A 1 -1.35 -27.81 -2.39
N ALA A 2 -0.34 -28.17 -1.60
CA ALA A 2 -0.46 -28.23 -0.14
C ALA A 2 0.05 -26.89 0.41
N PHE A 3 -0.83 -26.16 1.10
CA PHE A 3 -0.45 -24.96 1.84
C PHE A 3 -0.15 -25.41 3.27
N VAL A 4 1.06 -25.12 3.75
CA VAL A 4 1.42 -25.31 5.16
C VAL A 4 1.23 -23.96 5.83
N SER A 5 0.30 -23.86 6.79
CA SER A 5 0.22 -22.65 7.63
C SER A 5 1.25 -22.77 8.74
N ASP A 6 2.12 -21.76 8.83
CA ASP A 6 3.03 -21.61 9.94
C ASP A 6 2.25 -21.03 11.13
N ASN A 7 2.04 -21.84 12.17
CA ASN A 7 1.27 -21.47 13.36
C ASN A 7 2.15 -20.94 14.50
N ARG A 8 3.33 -20.39 14.21
CA ARG A 8 4.12 -19.66 15.22
C ARG A 8 3.33 -18.43 15.74
N PRO A 9 3.56 -18.00 17.00
CA PRO A 9 2.94 -16.79 17.54
C PRO A 9 3.14 -15.62 16.58
N HIS A 10 2.05 -15.00 16.15
CA HIS A 10 2.12 -13.93 15.16
C HIS A 10 2.85 -12.72 15.75
N THR A 11 3.97 -12.34 15.16
CA THR A 11 4.74 -11.14 15.56
C THR A 11 4.15 -9.84 15.00
N LEU A 12 3.09 -9.95 14.19
CA LEU A 12 2.54 -8.87 13.38
C LEU A 12 1.82 -7.77 14.19
N GLY A 13 1.57 -7.97 15.49
CA GLY A 13 0.93 -6.96 16.35
C GLY A 13 -0.48 -6.58 15.86
N ASP A 14 -0.89 -5.34 16.13
CA ASP A 14 -2.15 -4.78 15.66
C ASP A 14 -2.05 -4.37 14.19
N LEU A 15 -2.88 -4.97 13.35
CA LEU A 15 -2.90 -4.72 11.91
C LEU A 15 -3.92 -3.64 11.56
N ILE A 16 -3.52 -2.70 10.70
CA ILE A 16 -4.35 -1.59 10.23
C ILE A 16 -4.40 -1.57 8.70
N VAL A 17 -5.58 -1.26 8.18
CA VAL A 17 -5.81 -0.96 6.76
C VAL A 17 -5.96 0.54 6.61
N ILE A 18 -5.18 1.13 5.70
CA ILE A 18 -5.30 2.53 5.30
C ILE A 18 -5.73 2.59 3.85
N THR A 19 -6.77 3.36 3.56
CA THR A 19 -7.20 3.64 2.19
C THR A 19 -7.12 5.12 1.91
N GLY A 20 -6.68 5.49 0.71
CA GLY A 20 -6.55 6.88 0.31
C GLY A 20 -6.70 7.08 -1.19
N THR A 21 -6.60 8.34 -1.61
CA THR A 21 -6.54 8.74 -3.03
C THR A 21 -5.14 9.18 -3.38
N ILE A 22 -4.69 8.83 -4.58
CA ILE A 22 -3.42 9.26 -5.17
C ILE A 22 -3.76 10.34 -6.19
N ALA A 23 -3.22 11.54 -6.04
CA ALA A 23 -3.44 12.62 -6.98
C ALA A 23 -2.55 12.49 -8.23
N ASN A 24 -2.90 13.22 -9.27
CA ASN A 24 -2.09 13.33 -10.47
C ASN A 24 -0.72 13.91 -10.09
N SER A 25 0.35 13.16 -10.36
CA SER A 25 1.75 13.51 -10.08
C SER A 25 2.27 13.19 -8.68
N ASP A 26 1.48 12.61 -7.78
CA ASP A 26 1.99 12.14 -6.48
C ASP A 26 3.11 11.12 -6.68
N GLN A 27 4.25 11.34 -6.03
CA GLN A 27 5.40 10.43 -6.11
C GLN A 27 5.54 9.56 -4.87
N GLU A 28 4.90 9.95 -3.76
CA GLU A 28 5.02 9.27 -2.48
C GLU A 28 3.83 9.54 -1.55
N ALA A 29 3.64 8.67 -0.57
CA ALA A 29 2.75 8.85 0.57
C ALA A 29 3.49 8.47 1.86
N GLU A 30 3.46 9.36 2.86
CA GLU A 30 4.00 9.12 4.20
C GLU A 30 2.86 8.76 5.17
N LEU A 31 2.99 7.64 5.88
CA LEU A 31 1.93 7.05 6.69
C LEU A 31 2.34 6.87 8.17
N GLY A 32 3.47 7.43 8.59
CA GLY A 32 4.02 7.28 9.95
C GLY A 32 3.11 7.75 11.09
N ASP A 33 2.13 8.61 10.81
CA ASP A 33 1.12 9.02 11.81
C ASP A 33 0.10 7.91 12.12
N PHE A 34 -0.02 6.91 11.24
CA PHE A 34 -1.06 5.88 11.31
C PHE A 34 -0.51 4.47 11.54
N LEU A 35 0.71 4.19 11.08
CA LEU A 35 1.36 2.90 11.16
C LEU A 35 2.85 3.05 11.47
N THR A 36 3.45 2.00 12.03
CA THR A 36 4.89 1.91 12.29
C THR A 36 5.63 1.14 11.18
N GLU A 37 4.92 0.30 10.42
CA GLU A 37 5.48 -0.48 9.33
C GLU A 37 4.42 -0.80 8.26
N VAL A 38 4.76 -0.60 6.99
CA VAL A 38 3.96 -1.05 5.85
C VAL A 38 4.37 -2.49 5.52
N LEU A 39 3.38 -3.38 5.44
CA LEU A 39 3.59 -4.80 5.10
C LEU A 39 3.18 -5.11 3.67
N MET A 40 2.15 -4.42 3.18
CA MET A 40 1.66 -4.56 1.81
C MET A 40 1.09 -3.23 1.34
N VAL A 41 1.31 -2.93 0.07
CA VAL A 41 0.71 -1.80 -0.61
C VAL A 41 0.10 -2.24 -1.93
N THR A 42 -1.04 -1.66 -2.27
CA THR A 42 -1.68 -1.79 -3.57
C THR A 42 -2.18 -0.43 -3.99
N ALA A 43 -1.86 -0.06 -5.22
CA ALA A 43 -2.35 1.15 -5.85
C ALA A 43 -3.06 0.78 -7.15
N VAL A 44 -4.20 1.41 -7.42
CA VAL A 44 -5.00 1.19 -8.63
C VAL A 44 -5.40 2.51 -9.24
N SER A 45 -5.35 2.61 -10.57
CA SER A 45 -5.73 3.85 -11.26
C SER A 45 -7.23 4.09 -11.17
N ASN A 46 -7.65 5.35 -11.22
CA ASN A 46 -9.07 5.68 -11.36
C ASN A 46 -9.60 5.49 -12.80
N ASN A 47 -8.77 4.99 -13.72
CA ASN A 47 -9.00 5.09 -15.16
C ASN A 47 -9.94 4.03 -15.75
N GLY A 48 -10.65 3.26 -14.93
CA GLY A 48 -11.55 2.22 -15.43
C GLY A 48 -12.42 1.58 -14.36
N GLY A 49 -13.58 2.18 -14.06
CA GLY A 49 -14.68 1.55 -13.33
C GLY A 49 -14.31 0.77 -12.06
N ALA A 50 -15.15 -0.19 -11.67
CA ALA A 50 -14.86 -1.13 -10.58
C ALA A 50 -13.80 -2.15 -11.06
N GLY A 51 -12.52 -1.75 -11.07
CA GLY A 51 -11.41 -2.64 -11.46
C GLY A 51 -10.20 -1.95 -12.08
N GLY A 52 -9.95 -0.68 -11.75
CA GLY A 52 -8.89 0.12 -12.37
C GLY A 52 -7.53 -0.59 -12.45
N ALA A 53 -6.76 -0.28 -13.50
CA ALA A 53 -5.47 -0.92 -13.76
C ALA A 53 -4.50 -0.74 -12.57
N PRO A 54 -3.70 -1.76 -12.22
CA PRO A 54 -2.72 -1.65 -11.15
C PRO A 54 -1.71 -0.56 -11.45
N LEU A 55 -1.39 0.24 -10.44
CA LEU A 55 -0.29 1.19 -10.45
C LEU A 55 0.93 0.54 -9.78
N THR A 56 2.11 0.93 -10.23
CA THR A 56 3.39 0.56 -9.64
C THR A 56 3.60 1.36 -8.36
N ALA A 57 3.34 0.70 -7.23
CA ALA A 57 3.65 1.21 -5.89
C ALA A 57 4.63 0.27 -5.19
N SER A 58 5.57 0.85 -4.44
CA SER A 58 6.52 0.09 -3.61
C SER A 58 6.70 0.73 -2.26
N ILE A 59 7.08 -0.06 -1.27
CA ILE A 59 7.52 0.44 0.03
C ILE A 59 8.90 1.07 -0.16
N ASP A 60 9.14 2.25 0.42
CA ASP A 60 10.44 2.91 0.36
C ASP A 60 11.45 2.10 1.19
N THR A 61 12.59 1.73 0.61
CA THR A 61 13.62 0.97 1.31
C THR A 61 14.33 1.77 2.41
N THR A 62 14.13 3.10 2.44
CA THR A 62 14.71 4.02 3.43
C THR A 62 13.75 4.37 4.56
N SER A 63 12.46 4.04 4.45
CA SER A 63 11.45 4.31 5.47
C SER A 63 10.38 3.22 5.48
N ALA A 64 10.17 2.60 6.64
CA ALA A 64 9.18 1.55 6.84
C ALA A 64 7.73 2.05 6.69
N THR A 65 7.49 3.37 6.69
CA THR A 65 6.16 3.98 6.68
C THR A 65 5.84 4.72 5.38
N LYS A 66 6.80 4.77 4.44
CA LYS A 66 6.66 5.49 3.18
C LYS A 66 6.38 4.54 2.02
N VAL A 67 5.47 4.97 1.15
CA VAL A 67 5.15 4.33 -0.14
C VAL A 67 5.60 5.25 -1.26
N ARG A 68 6.18 4.69 -2.33
CA ARG A 68 6.53 5.40 -3.56
C ARG A 68 5.64 4.95 -4.72
N PHE A 69 5.31 5.89 -5.60
CA PHE A 69 4.54 5.66 -6.82
C PHE A 69 5.41 5.95 -8.04
N ALA A 70 5.49 5.02 -8.99
CA ALA A 70 6.31 5.20 -10.19
C ALA A 70 5.50 5.71 -11.39
N ASP A 71 4.19 5.47 -11.41
CA ASP A 71 3.33 5.67 -12.58
C ASP A 71 1.89 6.07 -12.22
N PRO A 72 1.65 7.04 -11.31
CA PRO A 72 0.28 7.41 -10.87
C PRO A 72 -0.67 7.80 -12.01
N GLY A 73 -0.15 8.05 -13.21
CA GLY A 73 -0.91 8.31 -14.42
C GLY A 73 -1.58 9.69 -14.41
N ALA A 74 -2.35 9.97 -15.46
CA ALA A 74 -3.01 11.26 -15.64
C ALA A 74 -4.28 11.46 -14.81
N ASN A 75 -4.78 10.41 -14.15
CA ASN A 75 -6.05 10.41 -13.40
C ASN A 75 -5.87 9.96 -11.94
N GLY A 76 -4.61 9.79 -11.50
CA GLY A 76 -4.28 9.35 -10.17
C GLY A 76 -4.87 7.97 -9.89
N GLY A 77 -5.14 7.72 -8.62
CA GLY A 77 -5.59 6.40 -8.20
C GLY A 77 -6.15 6.33 -6.81
N ARG A 78 -6.26 5.09 -6.34
CA ARG A 78 -6.60 4.73 -4.96
C ARG A 78 -5.46 3.93 -4.39
N LEU A 79 -5.12 4.27 -3.16
CA LEU A 79 -4.14 3.57 -2.34
C LEU A 79 -4.88 2.67 -1.36
N MET A 80 -4.38 1.45 -1.21
CA MET A 80 -4.69 0.57 -0.09
C MET A 80 -3.37 0.07 0.50
N VAL A 81 -3.19 0.28 1.80
CA VAL A 81 -2.02 -0.13 2.55
C VAL A 81 -2.46 -1.00 3.72
N PHE A 82 -1.74 -2.09 3.91
CA PHE A 82 -1.83 -2.93 5.09
C PHE A 82 -0.54 -2.80 5.87
N GLY A 83 -0.64 -2.51 7.15
CA GLY A 83 0.52 -2.27 7.99
C GLY A 83 0.30 -2.65 9.44
N LYS A 84 1.38 -2.54 10.20
CA LYS A 84 1.39 -2.67 11.64
C LYS A 84 1.25 -1.30 12.29
N ARG A 85 0.42 -1.21 13.32
CA ARG A 85 0.34 -0.02 14.18
C ARG A 85 1.41 -0.06 15.26
#